data_AF-A0A6H9YIG0-F1
#
_entry.id   AF-A0A6H9YIG0-F1
#
_cell.length_a   1.000
_cell.length_b   1.000
_cell.length_c   1.000
_cell.angle_alpha   90.00
_cell.angle_beta   90.00
_cell.angle_gamma   90.00
#
_symmetry.space_group_name_H-M   'P 1'
#
loop_
_entity.id
_entity.type
_entity.pdbx_description
1 polymer ?
#
loop_
_entity_poly.entity_id
_entity_poly.type
_entity_poly.pdbx_seq_one_letter_code
_entity_poly.pdbx_strand_id
1 'polypeptide(L)'
;MKTRIALYAVGGSLILLGLRGIVTESEPRSWVVWFAGAVLLHDFVLVPAVLVIGVLTAWLPVACRTPVRAALIVAGALTLVASPMVLSTGQRPDNPSILPLSYGRSLVILLALVVAVTAIWLLRKRTQK
;
A
#
# COMPACT_ATOMS: atom_id res chain seq x y z
N MET A 1 22.55 2.35 -29.26
CA MET A 1 21.26 1.96 -29.90
C MET A 1 20.92 0.47 -29.71
N LYS A 2 21.83 -0.46 -30.04
CA LYS A 2 21.61 -1.92 -29.90
C LYS A 2 21.15 -2.36 -28.50
N THR A 3 21.73 -1.81 -27.43
CA THR A 3 21.34 -2.12 -26.04
C THR A 3 19.90 -1.74 -25.72
N ARG A 4 19.40 -0.60 -26.23
CA ARG A 4 18.01 -0.16 -25.99
C ARG A 4 17.01 -1.07 -26.71
N ILE A 5 17.33 -1.46 -27.95
CA ILE A 5 16.51 -2.39 -28.73
C ILE A 5 16.47 -3.76 -28.05
N ALA A 6 17.60 -4.25 -27.55
CA ALA A 6 17.65 -5.50 -26.79
C ALA A 6 16.78 -5.43 -25.52
N LEU A 7 16.86 -4.33 -24.75
CA LEU A 7 16.01 -4.12 -23.57
C LEU A 7 14.52 -4.09 -23.93
N TYR A 8 14.14 -3.41 -25.02
CA TYR A 8 12.74 -3.40 -25.48
C TYR A 8 12.28 -4.79 -25.94
N ALA A 9 13.13 -5.54 -26.64
CA ALA A 9 12.81 -6.90 -27.07
C ALA A 9 12.62 -7.85 -25.88
N VAL A 10 13.49 -7.76 -24.87
CA VAL A 10 13.37 -8.54 -23.63
C VAL A 10 12.08 -8.17 -22.89
N GLY A 11 11.84 -6.87 -22.67
CA GLY A 11 10.61 -6.41 -22.01
C GLY A 11 9.35 -6.82 -22.76
N GLY A 12 9.32 -6.67 -24.08
CA GLY A 12 8.21 -7.10 -24.93
C GLY A 12 7.98 -8.62 -24.87
N SER A 13 9.05 -9.40 -24.87
CA SER A 13 8.97 -10.86 -24.73
C SER A 13 8.35 -11.27 -23.38
N LEU A 14 8.73 -10.59 -22.29
CA LEU A 14 8.15 -10.82 -20.97
C LEU A 14 6.65 -10.45 -20.92
N ILE A 15 6.25 -9.35 -21.56
CA ILE A 15 4.83 -8.95 -21.67
C ILE A 15 4.04 -10.02 -22.43
N LEU A 16 4.55 -10.49 -23.58
CA LEU A 16 3.90 -11.54 -24.36
C LEU A 16 3.78 -12.86 -23.58
N LEU A 17 4.79 -13.23 -22.80
CA LEU A 17 4.73 -14.38 -21.91
C LEU A 17 3.64 -14.21 -20.84
N GLY A 18 3.52 -13.04 -20.24
CA GLY A 18 2.46 -12.72 -19.28
C GLY A 18 1.06 -12.78 -19.91
N LEU A 19 0.88 -12.18 -21.09
CA LEU A 19 -0.38 -12.21 -21.83
C LEU A 19 -0.78 -13.64 -22.20
N ARG A 20 0.18 -14.48 -22.63
CA ARG A 20 -0.06 -15.89 -22.89
C ARG A 20 -0.58 -16.58 -21.63
N GLY A 21 0.08 -16.38 -20.48
CA GLY A 21 -0.36 -16.96 -19.21
C GLY A 21 -1.77 -16.52 -18.81
N ILE A 22 -2.15 -15.26 -19.07
CA ILE A 22 -3.51 -14.78 -18.79
C ILE A 22 -4.55 -15.58 -19.61
N VAL A 23 -4.25 -15.84 -20.88
CA VAL A 23 -5.17 -16.54 -21.79
C VAL A 23 -5.18 -18.06 -21.55
N THR A 24 -4.04 -18.67 -21.22
CA THR A 24 -3.92 -20.14 -21.13
C THR A 24 -4.13 -20.69 -19.72
N GLU A 25 -3.78 -19.93 -18.68
CA GLU A 25 -3.74 -20.44 -17.29
C GLU A 25 -4.75 -19.75 -16.37
N SER A 26 -5.46 -18.70 -16.83
CA SER A 26 -6.38 -17.94 -15.99
C SER A 26 -7.70 -17.65 -16.70
N GLU A 27 -8.68 -17.12 -15.95
CA GLU A 27 -9.94 -16.66 -16.54
C GLU A 27 -9.82 -15.17 -16.96
N PRO A 28 -9.81 -14.85 -18.27
CA PRO A 28 -9.48 -13.50 -18.74
C PRO A 28 -10.43 -12.42 -18.22
N ARG A 29 -11.72 -12.75 -18.07
CA ARG A 29 -12.72 -11.82 -17.55
C ARG A 29 -12.41 -11.43 -16.11
N SER A 30 -12.15 -12.40 -15.24
CA SER A 30 -11.79 -12.15 -13.84
C SER A 30 -10.48 -11.37 -13.71
N TRP A 31 -9.49 -11.65 -14.57
CA TRP A 31 -8.25 -10.87 -14.63
C TRP A 31 -8.52 -9.40 -15.00
N VAL A 32 -9.32 -9.15 -16.05
CA VAL A 32 -9.67 -7.78 -16.47
C VAL A 32 -10.42 -7.05 -15.37
N VAL A 33 -11.38 -7.70 -14.71
CA VAL A 33 -12.14 -7.09 -13.61
C VAL A 33 -11.24 -6.75 -12.44
N TRP A 34 -10.32 -7.64 -12.06
CA TRP A 34 -9.35 -7.38 -11.00
C TRP A 34 -8.40 -6.23 -11.37
N PHE A 35 -7.84 -6.25 -12.58
CA PHE A 35 -6.90 -5.22 -13.05
C PHE A 35 -7.56 -3.85 -13.17
N ALA A 36 -8.70 -3.78 -13.88
CA ALA A 36 -9.46 -2.54 -14.02
C ALA A 36 -9.96 -2.04 -12.66
N GLY A 37 -10.44 -2.93 -11.79
CA GLY A 37 -10.85 -2.58 -10.43
C GLY A 37 -9.71 -1.96 -9.62
N ALA A 38 -8.49 -2.52 -9.69
CA ALA A 38 -7.32 -1.98 -9.02
C ALA A 38 -6.93 -0.60 -9.55
N VAL A 39 -6.93 -0.41 -10.87
CA VAL A 39 -6.63 0.89 -11.51
C VAL A 39 -7.66 1.94 -11.10
N LEU A 40 -8.95 1.62 -11.20
CA LEU A 40 -10.03 2.53 -10.82
C LEU A 40 -9.97 2.89 -9.33
N LEU A 41 -9.76 1.91 -8.44
CA LEU A 41 -9.60 2.16 -7.01
C LEU A 41 -8.41 3.08 -6.73
N HIS A 42 -7.29 2.86 -7.41
CA HIS A 42 -6.11 3.70 -7.26
C HIS A 42 -6.38 5.15 -7.70
N ASP A 43 -6.86 5.35 -8.93
CA ASP A 43 -6.96 6.67 -9.54
C ASP A 43 -8.12 7.50 -8.98
N PHE A 44 -9.23 6.85 -8.62
CA PHE A 44 -10.42 7.54 -8.10
C PHE A 44 -10.52 7.59 -6.59
N VAL A 45 -9.78 6.74 -5.85
CA VAL A 45 -9.85 6.72 -4.38
C VAL A 45 -8.49 7.03 -3.75
N LEU A 46 -7.45 6.25 -4.07
CA LEU A 46 -6.14 6.42 -3.41
C LEU A 46 -5.49 7.76 -3.76
N VAL A 47 -5.45 8.13 -5.04
CA VAL A 47 -4.85 9.39 -5.48
C VAL A 47 -5.56 10.60 -4.87
N PRO A 48 -6.90 10.74 -4.95
CA PRO A 48 -7.62 11.84 -4.29
C PRO A 48 -7.42 11.86 -2.78
N ALA A 49 -7.46 10.71 -2.11
CA ALA A 49 -7.23 10.64 -0.66
C ALA A 49 -5.83 11.13 -0.27
N VAL A 50 -4.79 10.70 -1.00
CA VAL A 50 -3.40 11.15 -0.77
C VAL A 50 -3.26 12.65 -1.01
N LEU A 51 -3.91 13.19 -2.05
CA LEU A 51 -3.91 14.63 -2.32
C LEU A 51 -4.58 15.42 -1.20
N VAL A 52 -5.77 14.99 -0.74
CA VAL A 52 -6.47 15.61 0.39
C VAL A 52 -5.60 15.60 1.64
N ILE A 53 -5.00 14.46 1.99
CA ILE A 53 -4.07 14.35 3.13
C ILE A 53 -2.86 15.27 2.94
N GLY A 54 -2.32 15.37 1.72
CA GLY A 54 -1.24 16.29 1.36
C GLY A 54 -1.60 17.76 1.62
N VAL A 55 -2.83 18.16 1.28
CA VAL A 55 -3.38 19.50 1.54
C VAL A 55 -3.61 19.72 3.04
N LEU A 56 -4.23 18.77 3.75
CA LEU A 56 -4.46 18.85 5.20
C LEU A 56 -3.15 19.01 5.97
N THR A 57 -2.10 18.28 5.55
CA THR A 57 -0.77 18.40 6.16
C THR A 57 -0.05 19.72 5.82
N ALA A 58 -0.53 20.49 4.84
CA ALA A 58 0.04 21.80 4.53
C ALA A 58 -0.23 22.82 5.64
N TRP A 59 -1.28 22.64 6.45
CA TRP A 59 -1.58 23.50 7.60
C TRP A 59 -0.64 23.26 8.80
N LEU A 60 0.16 22.20 8.78
CA LEU A 60 1.15 21.97 9.84
C LEU A 60 2.36 22.92 9.71
N PRO A 61 3.01 23.25 10.85
CA PRO A 61 4.30 23.95 10.84
C PRO A 61 5.32 23.22 9.97
N VAL A 62 6.14 23.96 9.23
CA VAL A 62 7.14 23.41 8.27
C VAL A 62 8.03 22.33 8.92
N ALA A 63 8.41 22.53 10.18
CA ALA A 63 9.24 21.60 10.93
C ALA A 63 8.60 20.21 11.14
N CYS A 64 7.26 20.14 11.10
CA CYS A 64 6.47 18.94 11.37
C CYS A 64 5.94 18.24 10.10
N ARG A 65 5.97 18.90 8.93
CA ARG A 65 5.33 18.37 7.71
C ARG A 65 5.95 17.05 7.25
N THR A 66 7.26 17.00 7.08
CA THR A 66 7.98 15.80 6.61
C THR A 66 7.79 14.58 7.51
N PRO A 67 8.02 14.63 8.84
CA PRO A 67 7.85 13.45 9.69
C PRO A 67 6.39 12.99 9.74
N VAL A 68 5.42 13.91 9.76
CA VAL A 68 3.99 13.53 9.77
C VAL A 68 3.58 12.89 8.45
N ARG A 69 4.04 13.40 7.30
CA ARG A 69 3.79 12.77 6.00
C ARG A 69 4.41 11.37 5.91
N ALA A 70 5.64 11.20 6.38
CA ALA A 70 6.28 9.88 6.43
C ALA A 70 5.48 8.91 7.33
N ALA A 71 5.03 9.37 8.50
CA ALA A 71 4.20 8.58 9.39
C ALA A 71 2.88 8.15 8.75
N LEU A 72 2.21 9.05 8.04
CA LEU A 72 0.95 8.78 7.33
C LEU A 72 1.15 7.78 6.18
N ILE A 73 2.25 7.86 5.44
CA ILE A 73 2.59 6.88 4.40
C ILE A 73 2.78 5.49 5.00
N VAL A 74 3.57 5.38 6.07
CA VAL A 74 3.81 4.10 6.75
C VAL A 74 2.51 3.55 7.34
N ALA A 75 1.72 4.39 8.02
CA ALA A 75 0.43 4.01 8.58
C ALA A 75 -0.53 3.52 7.49
N GLY A 76 -0.66 4.26 6.40
CA GLY A 76 -1.52 3.89 5.26
C GLY A 76 -1.09 2.56 4.63
N ALA A 77 0.22 2.35 4.42
CA ALA A 77 0.75 1.10 3.88
C ALA A 77 0.45 -0.09 4.82
N LEU A 78 0.67 0.07 6.12
CA LEU A 78 0.33 -0.95 7.12
C LEU A 78 -1.16 -1.28 7.11
N THR A 79 -2.02 -0.27 7.04
CA THR A 79 -3.48 -0.46 6.97
C THR A 79 -3.89 -1.22 5.72
N LEU A 80 -3.36 -0.86 4.54
CA LEU A 80 -3.69 -1.54 3.28
C LEU A 80 -3.26 -3.02 3.29
N VAL A 81 -2.03 -3.29 3.71
CA VAL A 81 -1.47 -4.66 3.80
C VAL A 81 -2.22 -5.50 4.82
N ALA A 82 -2.56 -4.93 5.98
CA ALA A 82 -3.29 -5.65 7.03
C ALA A 82 -4.78 -5.81 6.73
N SER A 83 -5.36 -5.01 5.83
CA SER A 83 -6.82 -4.98 5.57
C SER A 83 -7.43 -6.36 5.28
N PRO A 84 -6.90 -7.23 4.39
CA PRO A 84 -7.51 -8.55 4.17
C PRO A 84 -7.49 -9.41 5.43
N MET A 85 -6.46 -9.28 6.27
CA MET A 85 -6.31 -10.05 7.50
C MET A 85 -7.27 -9.56 8.60
N VAL A 86 -7.45 -8.25 8.70
CA VAL A 86 -8.38 -7.62 9.66
C VAL A 86 -9.83 -7.89 9.27
N LEU A 87 -10.14 -7.90 7.98
CA LEU A 87 -11.45 -8.24 7.43
C LEU A 87 -11.72 -9.74 7.38
N SER A 88 -10.82 -10.57 7.94
CA SER A 88 -10.91 -12.04 7.92
C SER A 88 -11.12 -12.62 6.51
N THR A 89 -10.60 -11.96 5.49
CA THR A 89 -10.74 -12.40 4.09
C THR A 89 -9.98 -13.69 3.90
N GLY A 90 -10.69 -14.75 3.51
CA GLY A 90 -10.11 -16.09 3.35
C GLY A 90 -10.04 -16.91 4.64
N GLN A 91 -10.68 -16.47 5.73
CA GLN A 91 -10.85 -17.29 6.94
C GLN A 91 -11.66 -18.55 6.62
N ARG A 92 -11.22 -19.68 7.19
CA ARG A 92 -11.81 -21.00 6.96
C ARG A 92 -12.18 -21.65 8.30
N PRO A 93 -13.47 -21.95 8.56
CA PRO A 93 -13.91 -22.55 9.82
C PRO A 93 -13.26 -23.92 10.11
N ASP A 94 -12.94 -24.66 9.05
CA ASP A 94 -12.33 -25.99 9.06
C ASP A 94 -10.81 -25.95 9.31
N ASN A 95 -10.18 -24.78 9.24
CA ASN A 95 -8.75 -24.63 9.49
C ASN A 95 -8.43 -23.39 10.33
N PRO A 96 -8.54 -23.48 11.68
CA PRO A 96 -8.33 -22.36 12.58
C PRO A 96 -6.88 -21.85 12.62
N SER A 97 -5.93 -22.55 11.99
CA SER A 97 -4.56 -22.05 11.81
C SER A 97 -4.47 -20.95 10.75
N ILE A 98 -5.52 -20.74 9.95
CA ILE A 98 -5.63 -19.63 9.00
C ILE A 98 -6.10 -18.39 9.76
N LEU A 99 -5.24 -17.37 9.80
CA LEU A 99 -5.41 -16.13 10.56
C LEU A 99 -5.56 -16.36 12.09
N PRO A 100 -4.55 -16.94 12.77
CA PRO A 100 -4.65 -17.31 14.18
C PRO A 100 -4.54 -16.10 15.12
N LEU A 101 -4.03 -14.96 14.64
CA LEU A 101 -3.80 -13.76 15.42
C LEU A 101 -4.97 -12.78 15.33
N SER A 102 -5.12 -11.95 16.36
CA SER A 102 -6.01 -10.79 16.32
C SER A 102 -5.39 -9.65 15.50
N TYR A 103 -5.45 -9.73 14.17
CA TYR A 103 -4.84 -8.75 13.26
C TYR A 103 -5.31 -7.32 13.49
N GLY A 104 -6.57 -7.13 13.92
CA GLY A 104 -7.06 -5.80 14.30
C GLY A 104 -6.29 -5.21 15.48
N ARG A 105 -6.01 -6.01 16.51
CA ARG A 105 -5.19 -5.59 17.66
C ARG A 105 -3.75 -5.32 17.25
N SER A 106 -3.16 -6.20 16.44
CA SER A 106 -1.80 -6.00 15.92
C SER A 106 -1.69 -4.72 15.09
N LEU A 107 -2.67 -4.42 14.24
CA LEU A 107 -2.68 -3.20 13.45
C LEU A 107 -2.76 -1.95 14.34
N VAL A 108 -3.66 -1.93 15.33
CA VAL A 108 -3.76 -0.80 16.27
C VAL A 108 -2.44 -0.57 17.01
N ILE A 109 -1.78 -1.64 17.46
CA ILE A 109 -0.47 -1.55 18.12
C ILE A 109 0.58 -0.94 17.18
N LEU A 110 0.64 -1.39 15.92
CA LEU A 110 1.58 -0.86 14.94
C LEU A 110 1.31 0.61 14.62
N LEU A 111 0.05 1.01 14.47
CA LEU A 111 -0.33 2.41 14.24
C LEU A 111 0.03 3.28 15.45
N ALA A 112 -0.21 2.80 16.67
CA ALA A 112 0.19 3.49 17.89
C ALA A 112 1.72 3.66 17.97
N LEU A 113 2.48 2.64 17.56
CA LEU A 113 3.94 2.71 17.50
C LEU A 113 4.42 3.78 16.50
N VAL A 114 3.83 3.84 15.30
CA VAL A 114 4.15 4.87 14.29
C VAL A 114 3.89 6.28 14.84
N VAL A 115 2.75 6.49 15.51
CA VAL A 115 2.43 7.77 16.16
C VAL A 115 3.44 8.10 17.26
N ALA A 116 3.75 7.14 18.13
CA ALA A 116 4.70 7.34 19.24
C ALA A 116 6.10 7.71 18.74
N VAL A 117 6.63 6.98 17.77
CA VAL A 117 7.96 7.27 17.17
C VAL A 117 7.98 8.66 16.54
N THR A 118 6.92 9.03 15.82
CA THR A 118 6.81 10.35 15.19
C THR A 118 6.75 11.47 16.23
N ALA A 119 5.97 11.29 17.31
CA ALA A 119 5.88 12.23 18.41
C ALA A 119 7.23 12.42 19.11
N ILE A 120 7.94 11.33 19.43
CA ILE A 120 9.27 11.38 20.04
C ILE A 120 10.25 12.15 19.16
N TRP A 121 10.24 11.89 17.84
CA TRP A 121 11.11 12.59 16.90
C TRP A 121 10.84 14.10 16.88
N LEU A 122 9.57 14.49 16.85
CA LEU A 122 9.16 15.89 16.88
C LEU A 122 9.55 16.59 18.19
N LEU A 123 9.36 15.92 19.32
CA LEU A 123 9.74 16.44 20.64
C LEU A 123 11.26 16.67 20.74
N ARG A 124 12.07 15.71 20.29
CA ARG A 124 13.54 15.85 20.25
C ARG A 124 13.99 17.01 19.36
N LYS A 125 13.32 17.23 18.23
CA LYS A 125 13.64 18.34 17.33
C LYS A 125 13.25 19.71 17.92
N ARG A 126 12.26 19.76 18.81
CA ARG A 126 11.91 20.98 19.55
C ARG A 126 12.92 21.33 20.64
N THR A 127 13.47 20.34 21.35
CA THR A 127 14.42 20.57 22.44
C THR A 127 15.85 20.90 21.98
N GLN A 128 16.17 20.66 20.70
CA GLN A 128 17.45 20.99 20.08
C GLN A 128 17.49 22.39 19.46
N LYS A 129 16.38 23.13 19.51
CA LYS A 129 16.31 24.55 19.14
C LYS A 129 16.34 25.40 20.39
#